data_AF-A0A7C8Z1R9-F1
#
_entry.id   AF-A0A7C8Z1R9-F1
#
_cell.length_a   1.000
_cell.length_b   1.000
_cell.length_c   1.000
_cell.angle_alpha   90.00
_cell.angle_beta   90.00
_cell.angle_gamma   90.00
#
_symmetry.space_group_name_H-M   'P 1'
#
loop_
_entity.id
_entity.type
_entity.pdbx_description
1 polymer ?
#
loop_
_entity_poly.entity_id
_entity_poly.type
_entity_poly.pdbx_seq_one_letter_code
_entity_poly.pdbx_strand_id
1 'polypeptide(L)'
;FVAQTIAMARNVHKWRYRMGVGYKVSEDGTTITENYWERVEDDDEHHSKQRKDRKPYRIELVGVVCDAYLAVVRGIRRAIMVGRAVRVKSQLKSHKRFASAFSGYCQLVDNARLYCTNAVCGPPRLIAWKDRDSRLLVDNEEIQCLEILSSLNEDAESIYELHTDDSPLTHSGSAWKELVLSPSRPKIQMQLKNAVQKCELVYADKPTSAQSS
;
A
#
# COMPACT_ATOMS: atom_id res chain seq x y z
N PHE A 1 0.15 -17.01 1.86
CA PHE A 1 1.51 -16.43 1.72
C PHE A 1 2.08 -15.91 3.06
N VAL A 2 1.59 -14.79 3.61
CA VAL A 2 2.21 -14.07 4.75
C VAL A 2 2.51 -14.98 5.95
N ALA A 3 1.53 -15.79 6.37
CA ALA A 3 1.71 -16.72 7.49
C ALA A 3 2.85 -17.73 7.25
N GLN A 4 2.93 -18.31 6.04
CA GLN A 4 4.01 -19.24 5.69
C GLN A 4 5.37 -18.53 5.65
N THR A 5 5.43 -17.30 5.15
CA THR A 5 6.66 -16.49 5.12
C THR A 5 7.15 -16.15 6.53
N ILE A 6 6.25 -15.79 7.44
CA ILE A 6 6.58 -15.52 8.84
C ILE A 6 7.06 -16.81 9.53
N ALA A 7 6.35 -17.92 9.34
CA ALA A 7 6.73 -19.21 9.91
C ALA A 7 8.11 -19.68 9.39
N MET A 8 8.38 -19.48 8.11
CA MET A 8 9.69 -19.72 7.50
C MET A 8 10.75 -18.82 8.13
N ALA A 9 10.54 -17.50 8.14
CA ALA A 9 11.49 -16.51 8.68
C ALA A 9 11.82 -16.75 10.16
N ARG A 10 10.84 -17.20 10.96
CA ARG A 10 11.10 -17.58 12.36
C ARG A 10 11.99 -18.82 12.47
N ASN A 11 11.98 -19.71 11.48
CA ASN A 11 12.65 -21.01 11.51
C ASN A 11 13.96 -21.09 10.71
N VAL A 12 14.32 -20.07 9.93
CA VAL A 12 15.56 -20.10 9.11
C VAL A 12 16.85 -20.20 9.90
N HIS A 13 16.82 -19.89 11.21
CA HIS A 13 17.95 -20.13 12.10
C HIS A 13 18.18 -21.63 12.36
N LYS A 14 17.14 -22.46 12.21
CA LYS A 14 17.19 -23.93 12.39
C LYS A 14 17.29 -24.69 11.07
N TRP A 15 16.55 -24.26 10.06
CA TRP A 15 16.34 -25.01 8.81
C TRP A 15 16.63 -24.16 7.58
N ARG A 16 17.05 -24.81 6.49
CA ARG A 16 17.08 -24.19 5.16
C ARG A 16 15.73 -24.35 4.49
N TYR A 17 15.40 -23.36 3.68
CA TYR A 17 14.17 -23.30 2.91
C TYR A 17 14.48 -22.97 1.46
N ARG A 18 13.68 -23.52 0.54
CA ARG A 18 13.60 -23.11 -0.86
C ARG A 18 12.19 -22.67 -1.20
N MET A 19 12.04 -21.97 -2.32
CA MET A 19 10.72 -21.63 -2.85
C MET A 19 9.94 -22.91 -3.16
N GLY A 20 8.72 -22.98 -2.64
CA GLY A 20 7.74 -24.00 -3.01
C GLY A 20 7.03 -23.65 -4.32
N VAL A 21 6.03 -24.45 -4.66
CA VAL A 21 5.24 -24.30 -5.89
C VAL A 21 4.39 -23.02 -5.97
N GLY A 22 4.26 -22.28 -4.87
CA GLY A 22 3.48 -21.06 -4.74
C GLY A 22 1.98 -21.34 -4.62
N TYR A 23 1.18 -20.46 -5.21
CA TYR A 23 -0.27 -20.63 -5.33
C TYR A 23 -0.59 -21.15 -6.73
N LYS A 24 -1.18 -22.35 -6.80
CA LYS A 24 -1.63 -22.99 -8.04
C LYS A 24 -3.08 -23.43 -7.88
N VAL A 25 -3.86 -23.22 -8.95
CA VAL A 25 -5.21 -23.74 -9.10
C VAL A 25 -5.16 -24.80 -10.20
N SER A 26 -5.72 -25.98 -9.96
CA SER A 26 -5.81 -27.03 -10.98
C SER A 26 -6.64 -26.56 -12.18
N GLU A 27 -6.44 -27.17 -13.35
CA GLU A 27 -7.18 -26.83 -14.57
C GLU A 27 -8.70 -26.94 -14.37
N ASP A 28 -9.15 -27.94 -13.60
CA ASP A 28 -10.56 -28.16 -13.27
C ASP A 28 -11.10 -27.24 -12.15
N GLY A 29 -10.27 -26.32 -11.63
CA GLY A 29 -10.66 -25.35 -10.58
C GLY A 29 -10.91 -25.94 -9.19
N THR A 30 -10.88 -27.26 -9.02
CA THR A 30 -11.27 -27.98 -7.80
C THR A 30 -10.15 -28.08 -6.75
N THR A 31 -8.88 -28.10 -7.16
CA THR A 31 -7.75 -28.26 -6.23
C THR A 31 -6.93 -26.98 -6.17
N ILE A 32 -6.81 -26.41 -4.97
CA ILE A 32 -5.95 -25.24 -4.69
C ILE A 32 -4.74 -25.73 -3.89
N THR A 33 -3.56 -25.59 -4.48
CA THR A 33 -2.28 -25.86 -3.79
C THR A 33 -1.65 -24.52 -3.41
N GLU A 34 -1.46 -24.29 -2.11
CA GLU A 34 -0.79 -23.09 -1.59
C GLU A 34 0.43 -23.47 -0.72
N ASN A 35 1.60 -23.57 -1.33
CA ASN A 35 2.86 -23.85 -0.63
C ASN A 35 4.00 -22.98 -1.15
N TYR A 36 4.42 -21.98 -0.37
CA TYR A 36 5.44 -21.02 -0.77
C TYR A 36 6.85 -21.36 -0.29
N TRP A 37 6.99 -22.17 0.77
CA TRP A 37 8.28 -22.44 1.40
C TRP A 37 8.42 -23.91 1.76
N GLU A 38 9.42 -24.56 1.18
CA GLU A 38 9.73 -25.97 1.41
C GLU A 38 11.03 -26.10 2.18
N ARG A 39 11.04 -26.92 3.24
CA ARG A 39 12.25 -27.22 3.98
C ARG A 39 13.19 -28.05 3.10
N VAL A 40 14.48 -27.80 3.24
CA VAL A 40 15.55 -28.56 2.59
C VAL A 40 16.29 -29.34 3.67
N GLU A 41 16.48 -30.64 3.45
CA GLU A 41 17.31 -31.48 4.31
C GLU A 41 18.78 -31.08 4.13
N ASP A 42 19.52 -30.98 5.23
CA ASP A 42 20.94 -30.66 5.21
C ASP A 42 21.71 -31.97 5.39
N ASP A 43 22.35 -32.46 4.33
CA ASP A 43 23.20 -33.66 4.36
C ASP A 43 24.63 -33.35 4.87
N ASP A 44 24.97 -32.10 5.17
CA ASP A 44 26.34 -31.66 5.41
C ASP A 44 26.63 -31.31 6.89
N GLU A 45 27.44 -32.14 7.55
CA GLU A 45 27.89 -31.95 8.94
C GLU A 45 28.66 -30.62 9.15
N HIS A 46 29.29 -30.07 8.12
CA HIS A 46 30.04 -28.81 8.19
C HIS A 46 29.14 -27.56 8.37
N HIS A 47 27.90 -27.60 7.86
CA HIS A 47 26.95 -26.49 8.01
C HIS A 47 26.29 -26.44 9.39
N SER A 48 26.33 -27.55 10.14
CA SER A 48 25.75 -27.65 11.49
C SER A 48 26.44 -26.73 12.51
N LYS A 49 27.75 -26.49 12.38
CA LYS A 49 28.52 -25.63 13.31
C LYS A 49 28.19 -24.14 13.14
N GLN A 50 27.99 -23.65 11.91
CA GLN A 50 27.57 -22.26 11.66
C GLN A 50 26.12 -21.97 12.06
N ARG A 51 25.26 -22.99 12.18
CA ARG A 51 23.85 -22.81 12.59
C ARG A 51 23.67 -22.55 14.09
N LYS A 52 24.56 -23.06 14.94
CA LYS A 52 24.39 -23.02 16.41
C LYS A 52 24.35 -21.60 16.99
N ASP A 53 24.90 -20.61 16.30
CA ASP A 53 24.95 -19.22 16.77
C ASP A 53 23.88 -18.30 16.15
N ARG A 54 23.05 -18.80 15.23
CA ARG A 54 22.04 -17.97 14.57
C ARG A 54 20.83 -17.78 15.48
N LYS A 55 20.51 -16.52 15.79
CA LYS A 55 19.31 -16.16 16.56
C LYS A 55 18.07 -16.10 15.65
N PRO A 56 16.87 -16.39 16.18
CA PRO A 56 15.63 -16.18 15.44
C PRO A 56 15.45 -14.70 15.10
N TYR A 57 14.81 -14.42 13.96
CA TYR A 57 14.46 -13.06 13.58
C TYR A 57 13.35 -12.51 14.49
N ARG A 58 13.49 -11.23 14.86
CA ARG A 58 12.36 -10.40 15.29
C ARG A 58 11.68 -9.84 14.05
N ILE A 59 10.38 -10.01 13.95
CA ILE A 59 9.58 -9.61 12.79
C ILE A 59 8.77 -8.38 13.16
N GLU A 60 9.01 -7.30 12.43
CA GLU A 60 8.33 -6.02 12.60
C GLU A 60 7.50 -5.69 11.36
N LEU A 61 6.22 -5.38 11.54
CA LEU A 61 5.33 -4.90 10.49
C LEU A 61 5.20 -3.38 10.59
N VAL A 62 5.55 -2.68 9.51
CA VAL A 62 5.28 -1.25 9.38
C VAL A 62 4.33 -1.04 8.22
N GLY A 63 3.08 -0.75 8.54
CA GLY A 63 2.04 -0.40 7.59
C GLY A 63 1.97 1.12 7.38
N VAL A 64 1.70 1.53 6.15
CA VAL A 64 1.37 2.92 5.83
C VAL A 64 0.08 2.93 5.02
N VAL A 65 -0.90 3.69 5.48
CA VAL A 65 -2.20 3.84 4.84
C VAL A 65 -2.45 5.31 4.48
N CYS A 66 -3.25 5.48 3.45
CA CYS A 66 -3.90 6.74 3.14
C CYS A 66 -5.21 6.45 2.43
N ASP A 67 -6.07 7.46 2.42
CA ASP A 67 -7.27 7.51 1.60
C ASP A 67 -6.97 7.12 0.14
N ALA A 68 -7.88 6.35 -0.45
CA ALA A 68 -7.68 5.77 -1.78
C ALA A 68 -7.63 6.85 -2.87
N TYR A 69 -8.40 7.92 -2.74
CA TYR A 69 -8.33 9.05 -3.68
C TYR A 69 -6.96 9.73 -3.61
N LEU A 70 -6.46 10.03 -2.40
CA LEU A 70 -5.12 10.59 -2.23
C LEU A 70 -4.04 9.69 -2.83
N ALA A 71 -4.15 8.37 -2.64
CA ALA A 71 -3.21 7.40 -3.18
C ALA A 71 -3.19 7.39 -4.72
N VAL A 72 -4.35 7.50 -5.36
CA VAL A 72 -4.48 7.57 -6.82
C VAL A 72 -3.90 8.89 -7.36
N VAL A 73 -4.24 10.04 -6.74
CA VAL A 73 -3.69 11.35 -7.13
C VAL A 73 -2.16 11.35 -7.04
N ARG A 74 -1.61 10.81 -5.94
CA ARG A 74 -0.15 10.65 -5.77
C ARG A 74 0.44 9.73 -6.83
N GLY A 75 -0.25 8.64 -7.17
CA GLY A 75 0.14 7.71 -8.23
C GLY A 75 0.21 8.37 -9.61
N ILE A 76 -0.80 9.16 -9.97
CA ILE A 76 -0.85 9.93 -11.24
C ILE A 76 0.27 10.96 -11.27
N ARG A 77 0.45 11.74 -10.20
CA ARG A 77 1.54 12.72 -10.11
C ARG A 77 2.90 12.07 -10.28
N ARG A 78 3.12 10.91 -9.65
CA ARG A 78 4.36 10.14 -9.82
C ARG A 78 4.51 9.62 -11.26
N ALA A 79 3.44 9.16 -11.90
CA ALA A 79 3.49 8.73 -13.30
C ALA A 79 3.93 9.87 -14.23
N ILE A 80 3.42 11.09 -14.01
CA ILE A 80 3.81 12.28 -14.78
C ILE A 80 5.28 12.64 -14.52
N MET A 81 5.70 12.66 -13.25
CA MET A 81 7.03 13.13 -12.87
C MET A 81 8.17 12.14 -13.19
N VAL A 82 7.92 10.83 -13.03
CA VAL A 82 8.98 9.80 -13.12
C VAL A 82 8.63 8.63 -14.05
N GLY A 83 7.51 8.69 -14.78
CA GLY A 83 7.08 7.65 -15.73
C GLY A 83 6.57 6.36 -15.10
N ARG A 84 6.47 6.26 -13.76
CA ARG A 84 6.11 5.02 -13.04
C ARG A 84 4.68 5.03 -12.52
N ALA A 85 3.77 4.44 -13.31
CA ALA A 85 2.35 4.31 -12.99
C ALA A 85 2.01 3.00 -12.26
N VAL A 86 0.90 3.01 -11.52
CA VAL A 86 0.23 1.82 -10.98
C VAL A 86 -1.20 1.83 -11.47
N ARG A 87 -1.72 0.67 -11.91
CA ARG A 87 -3.12 0.56 -12.36
C ARG A 87 -4.05 0.80 -11.18
N VAL A 88 -5.02 1.70 -11.34
CA VAL A 88 -5.95 2.12 -10.27
C VAL A 88 -6.66 0.92 -9.64
N LYS A 89 -7.29 0.05 -10.44
CA LYS A 89 -7.95 -1.17 -9.93
C LYS A 89 -7.04 -2.05 -9.06
N SER A 90 -5.79 -2.25 -9.48
CA SER A 90 -4.82 -3.01 -8.70
C SER A 90 -4.45 -2.31 -7.39
N GLN A 91 -4.38 -0.99 -7.40
CA GLN A 91 -4.11 -0.19 -6.20
C GLN A 91 -5.27 -0.28 -5.20
N LEU A 92 -6.51 -0.10 -5.66
CA LEU A 92 -7.71 -0.22 -4.82
C LEU A 92 -7.84 -1.61 -4.19
N LYS A 93 -7.64 -2.66 -5.00
CA LYS A 93 -7.63 -4.04 -4.53
C LYS A 93 -6.56 -4.29 -3.46
N SER A 94 -5.38 -3.69 -3.61
CA SER A 94 -4.30 -3.78 -2.63
C SER A 94 -4.65 -3.06 -1.32
N HIS A 95 -5.24 -1.86 -1.41
CA HIS A 95 -5.70 -1.12 -0.24
C HIS A 95 -6.73 -1.93 0.55
N LYS A 96 -7.77 -2.43 -0.13
CA LYS A 96 -8.83 -3.25 0.47
C LYS A 96 -8.28 -4.48 1.16
N ARG A 97 -7.49 -5.29 0.43
CA ARG A 97 -6.89 -6.53 0.96
C ARG A 97 -5.98 -6.28 2.16
N PHE A 98 -5.15 -5.24 2.10
CA PHE A 98 -4.29 -4.89 3.23
C PHE A 98 -5.12 -4.50 4.46
N ALA A 99 -6.10 -3.61 4.26
CA ALA A 99 -6.95 -3.13 5.35
C ALA A 99 -7.72 -4.27 6.02
N SER A 100 -8.35 -5.15 5.22
CA SER A 100 -9.09 -6.31 5.74
C SER A 100 -8.22 -7.32 6.49
N ALA A 101 -6.92 -7.43 6.15
CA ALA A 101 -6.03 -8.43 6.72
C ALA A 101 -5.09 -7.90 7.81
N PHE A 102 -5.03 -6.59 8.02
CA PHE A 102 -4.05 -5.94 8.91
C PHE A 102 -4.09 -6.48 10.34
N SER A 103 -5.29 -6.64 10.91
CA SER A 103 -5.49 -7.20 12.26
C SER A 103 -4.92 -8.62 12.37
N GLY A 104 -5.18 -9.46 11.36
CA GLY A 104 -4.61 -10.80 11.26
C GLY A 104 -3.09 -10.79 11.15
N TYR A 105 -2.51 -9.86 10.37
CA TYR A 105 -1.05 -9.74 10.28
C TYR A 105 -0.42 -9.34 11.61
N CYS A 106 -1.07 -8.48 12.40
CA CYS A 106 -0.58 -8.09 13.73
C CYS A 106 -0.42 -9.27 14.69
N GLN A 107 -1.25 -10.32 14.55
CA GLN A 107 -1.17 -11.54 15.36
C GLN A 107 0.04 -12.42 14.99
N LEU A 108 0.54 -12.29 13.76
CA LEU A 108 1.63 -13.13 13.25
C LEU A 108 3.02 -12.55 13.55
N VAL A 109 3.13 -11.23 13.71
CA VAL A 109 4.40 -10.51 13.90
C VAL A 109 4.64 -10.20 15.37
N ASP A 110 5.89 -9.87 15.72
CA ASP A 110 6.23 -9.47 17.08
C ASP A 110 5.72 -8.06 17.34
N ASN A 111 6.13 -7.11 16.48
CA ASN A 111 5.73 -5.71 16.58
C ASN A 111 4.99 -5.25 15.33
N ALA A 112 3.99 -4.39 15.50
CA ALA A 112 3.27 -3.78 14.39
C ALA A 112 3.13 -2.27 14.63
N ARG A 113 3.25 -1.47 13.56
CA ARG A 113 2.97 -0.04 13.56
C ARG A 113 2.20 0.29 12.30
N LEU A 114 1.17 1.12 12.42
CA LEU A 114 0.38 1.60 11.30
C LEU A 114 0.43 3.13 11.28
N TYR A 115 0.84 3.68 10.15
CA TYR A 115 0.89 5.12 9.95
C TYR A 115 -0.15 5.60 8.94
N CYS A 116 -0.86 6.68 9.27
CA CYS A 116 -1.75 7.38 8.36
C CYS A 116 -1.02 8.57 7.72
N THR A 117 -1.16 8.73 6.41
CA THR A 117 -0.55 9.84 5.65
C THR A 117 -1.61 10.70 4.94
N ASN A 118 -2.79 10.84 5.54
CA ASN A 118 -3.87 11.67 4.97
C ASN A 118 -3.60 13.16 5.08
N ALA A 119 -2.85 13.60 6.10
CA ALA A 119 -2.43 14.98 6.25
C ALA A 119 -1.63 15.44 5.02
N VAL A 120 -2.15 16.43 4.30
CA VAL A 120 -1.48 17.00 3.12
C VAL A 120 -0.23 17.73 3.59
N CYS A 121 0.95 17.32 3.09
CA CYS A 121 2.26 17.88 3.46
C CYS A 121 2.63 17.77 4.97
N GLY A 122 1.89 16.98 5.75
CA GLY A 122 2.19 16.72 7.16
C GLY A 122 3.02 15.45 7.37
N PRO A 123 3.62 15.27 8.57
CA PRO A 123 4.28 14.02 8.92
C PRO A 123 3.26 12.87 9.02
N PRO A 124 3.68 11.61 8.75
CA PRO A 124 2.85 10.44 9.01
C PRO A 124 2.43 10.36 10.48
N ARG A 125 1.15 10.11 10.74
CA ARG A 125 0.60 9.93 12.09
C ARG A 125 0.58 8.47 12.47
N LEU A 126 1.01 8.10 13.68
CA LEU A 126 0.90 6.73 14.18
C LEU A 126 -0.53 6.49 14.68
N ILE A 127 -1.25 5.55 14.06
CA ILE A 127 -2.69 5.32 14.32
C ILE A 127 -2.98 3.95 14.93
N ALA A 128 -2.04 3.01 14.81
CA ALA A 128 -2.11 1.75 15.55
C ALA A 128 -0.71 1.24 15.85
N TRP A 129 -0.55 0.58 16.99
CA TRP A 129 0.71 -0.07 17.35
C TRP A 129 0.51 -1.28 18.25
N LYS A 130 1.44 -2.22 18.13
CA LYS A 130 1.53 -3.43 18.93
C LYS A 130 2.98 -3.66 19.29
N ASP A 131 3.23 -4.00 20.55
CA ASP A 131 4.54 -4.43 21.03
C ASP A 131 4.45 -5.84 21.61
N ARG A 132 5.18 -6.79 21.00
CA ARG A 132 5.26 -8.20 21.40
C ARG A 132 3.89 -8.84 21.64
N ASP A 133 3.59 -9.14 22.90
CA ASP A 133 2.38 -9.84 23.34
C ASP A 133 1.24 -8.88 23.70
N SER A 134 1.43 -7.57 23.52
CA SER A 134 0.37 -6.60 23.73
C SER A 134 -0.76 -6.83 22.72
N ARG A 135 -1.98 -6.47 23.12
CA ARG A 135 -3.06 -6.26 22.15
C ARG A 135 -2.71 -5.06 21.27
N LEU A 136 -3.28 -5.03 20.07
CA LEU A 136 -3.16 -3.88 19.16
C LEU A 136 -3.85 -2.68 19.81
N LEU A 137 -3.07 -1.62 20.06
CA LEU A 137 -3.59 -0.33 20.51
C LEU A 137 -3.88 0.52 19.29
N VAL A 138 -5.07 1.13 19.26
CA VAL A 138 -5.57 1.92 18.13
C VAL A 138 -6.01 3.29 18.60
N ASP A 139 -5.78 4.29 17.75
CA ASP A 139 -6.44 5.58 17.86
C ASP A 139 -7.86 5.45 17.30
N ASN A 140 -8.89 5.55 18.15
CA ASN A 140 -10.28 5.30 17.75
C ASN A 140 -10.80 6.26 16.68
N GLU A 141 -10.25 7.48 16.58
CA GLU A 141 -10.67 8.45 15.58
C GLU A 141 -9.99 8.17 14.25
N GLU A 142 -8.66 7.98 14.28
CA GLU A 142 -7.87 7.83 13.07
C GLU A 142 -7.96 6.41 12.46
N ILE A 143 -8.25 5.37 13.26
CA ILE A 143 -8.33 3.98 12.76
C ILE A 143 -9.51 3.75 11.82
N GLN A 144 -10.54 4.61 11.84
CA GLN A 144 -11.68 4.55 10.91
C GLN A 144 -11.24 4.59 9.45
N CYS A 145 -10.08 5.20 9.14
CA CYS A 145 -9.53 5.16 7.79
C CYS A 145 -9.28 3.72 7.30
N LEU A 146 -8.93 2.80 8.20
CA LEU A 146 -8.72 1.39 7.86
C LEU A 146 -10.03 0.68 7.54
N GLU A 147 -11.09 0.98 8.28
CA GLU A 147 -12.43 0.42 8.04
C GLU A 147 -12.96 0.86 6.68
N ILE A 148 -12.85 2.17 6.39
CA ILE A 148 -13.19 2.75 5.09
C ILE A 148 -12.40 2.10 3.95
N LEU A 149 -11.10 1.85 4.14
CA LEU A 149 -10.29 1.17 3.13
C LEU A 149 -10.72 -0.29 2.93
N SER A 150 -11.17 -0.96 3.99
CA SER A 150 -11.62 -2.35 3.94
C SER A 150 -12.96 -2.52 3.22
N SER A 151 -13.80 -1.47 3.20
CA SER A 151 -15.11 -1.45 2.53
C SER A 151 -15.08 -0.86 1.11
N LEU A 152 -13.90 -0.50 0.58
CA LEU A 152 -13.77 0.08 -0.76
C LEU A 152 -14.45 -0.76 -1.86
N ASN A 153 -15.06 -0.05 -2.80
CA ASN A 153 -15.43 -0.63 -4.08
C ASN A 153 -14.20 -0.69 -5.00
N GLU A 154 -13.63 -1.89 -5.16
CA GLU A 154 -12.42 -2.09 -5.99
C GLU A 154 -12.70 -2.02 -7.50
N ASP A 155 -13.98 -2.08 -7.89
CA ASP A 155 -14.46 -2.02 -9.27
C ASP A 155 -15.03 -0.64 -9.64
N ALA A 156 -14.85 0.37 -8.77
CA ALA A 156 -15.31 1.74 -9.02
C ALA A 156 -14.73 2.30 -10.31
N GLU A 157 -15.59 2.80 -11.19
CA GLU A 157 -15.21 3.52 -12.42
C GLU A 157 -15.27 5.03 -12.21
N SER A 158 -16.02 5.47 -11.20
CA SER A 158 -16.13 6.86 -10.80
C SER A 158 -15.76 7.06 -9.34
N ILE A 159 -15.36 8.28 -9.02
CA ILE A 159 -14.98 8.61 -7.65
C ILE A 159 -16.15 8.61 -6.67
N TYR A 160 -17.37 8.78 -7.19
CA TYR A 160 -18.60 8.69 -6.40
C TYR A 160 -18.94 7.26 -6.00
N GLU A 161 -18.39 6.26 -6.69
CA GLU A 161 -18.64 4.84 -6.44
C GLU A 161 -17.60 4.22 -5.52
N LEU A 162 -16.55 4.97 -5.14
CA LEU A 162 -15.39 4.45 -4.45
C LEU A 162 -15.71 3.93 -3.03
N HIS A 163 -16.72 4.51 -2.38
CA HIS A 163 -17.17 4.16 -1.03
C HIS A 163 -18.65 3.76 -1.05
N THR A 164 -19.02 2.72 -0.30
CA THR A 164 -20.35 2.06 -0.40
C THR A 164 -21.45 2.64 0.48
N ASP A 165 -21.14 3.13 1.69
CA ASP A 165 -22.10 3.78 2.59
C ASP A 165 -21.31 4.66 3.57
N ASP A 166 -21.84 5.85 3.87
CA ASP A 166 -21.24 6.91 4.68
C ASP A 166 -19.89 7.44 4.21
N SER A 167 -20.00 8.45 3.35
CA SER A 167 -18.88 9.06 2.67
C SER A 167 -17.85 9.63 3.66
N PRO A 168 -16.57 9.25 3.53
CA PRO A 168 -15.44 10.03 4.05
C PRO A 168 -15.33 11.41 3.37
N LEU A 169 -16.19 11.70 2.38
CA LEU A 169 -16.20 12.93 1.62
C LEU A 169 -16.68 14.13 2.47
N THR A 170 -17.38 13.88 3.59
CA THR A 170 -18.08 14.92 4.37
C THR A 170 -17.49 15.22 5.75
N HIS A 171 -16.63 14.35 6.31
CA HIS A 171 -16.02 14.62 7.62
C HIS A 171 -15.09 15.86 7.54
N SER A 172 -15.17 16.71 8.56
CA SER A 172 -14.27 17.86 8.70
C SER A 172 -12.82 17.38 8.83
N GLY A 173 -11.90 17.98 8.08
CA GLY A 173 -10.50 17.56 8.02
C GLY A 173 -10.18 16.53 6.92
N SER A 174 -11.19 16.06 6.18
CA SER A 174 -10.94 15.18 5.03
C SER A 174 -10.29 15.96 3.89
N ALA A 175 -9.33 15.34 3.20
CA ALA A 175 -8.76 15.90 1.97
C ALA A 175 -9.85 16.20 0.91
N TRP A 176 -10.96 15.48 0.98
CA TRP A 176 -12.15 15.69 0.17
C TRP A 176 -12.79 17.05 0.40
N LYS A 177 -13.11 17.38 1.64
CA LYS A 177 -13.71 18.67 2.00
C LYS A 177 -12.74 19.82 1.79
N GLU A 178 -11.47 19.62 2.16
CA GLU A 178 -10.45 20.67 2.13
C GLU A 178 -9.92 20.99 0.74
N LEU A 179 -9.88 20.00 -0.17
CA LEU A 179 -9.22 20.14 -1.47
C LEU A 179 -10.16 19.92 -2.65
N VAL A 180 -11.01 18.87 -2.62
CA VAL A 180 -11.82 18.46 -3.78
C VAL A 180 -13.15 19.22 -3.84
N LEU A 181 -13.82 19.38 -2.70
CA LEU A 181 -15.10 20.09 -2.54
C LEU A 181 -14.90 21.54 -2.09
N SER A 182 -13.65 22.00 -1.99
CA SER A 182 -13.35 23.36 -1.55
C SER A 182 -13.96 24.40 -2.50
N PRO A 183 -14.66 25.42 -1.98
CA PRO A 183 -15.22 26.51 -2.80
C PRO A 183 -14.17 27.28 -3.60
N SER A 184 -12.89 27.26 -3.18
CA SER A 184 -11.80 27.93 -3.90
C SER A 184 -11.31 27.14 -5.12
N ARG A 185 -11.63 25.85 -5.22
CA ARG A 185 -11.09 24.95 -6.24
C ARG A 185 -11.35 25.42 -7.67
N PRO A 186 -12.55 25.89 -8.07
CA PRO A 186 -12.79 26.35 -9.45
C PRO A 186 -11.87 27.52 -9.83
N LYS A 187 -11.64 28.46 -8.90
CA LYS A 187 -10.75 29.60 -9.10
C LYS A 187 -9.30 29.14 -9.30
N ILE A 188 -8.83 28.20 -8.46
CA ILE A 188 -7.48 27.63 -8.56
C ILE A 188 -7.30 26.89 -9.90
N GLN A 189 -8.29 26.09 -10.30
CA GLN A 189 -8.26 25.36 -11.58
C GLN A 189 -8.24 26.30 -12.78
N MET A 190 -9.01 27.38 -12.75
CA MET A 190 -8.99 28.41 -13.79
C MET A 190 -7.62 29.10 -13.88
N GLN A 191 -7.03 29.46 -12.73
CA GLN A 191 -5.69 30.04 -12.68
C GLN A 191 -4.62 29.08 -13.25
N LEU A 192 -4.68 27.80 -12.87
CA LEU A 192 -3.78 26.78 -13.38
C LEU A 192 -3.95 26.57 -14.89
N LYS A 193 -5.20 26.48 -15.38
CA LYS A 193 -5.50 26.36 -16.82
C LYS A 193 -4.93 27.53 -17.59
N ASN A 194 -5.12 28.76 -17.12
CA ASN A 194 -4.57 29.95 -17.76
C ASN A 194 -3.03 29.94 -17.76
N ALA A 195 -2.40 29.48 -16.68
CA ALA A 195 -0.94 29.37 -16.61
C ALA A 195 -0.39 28.32 -17.60
N VAL A 196 -1.03 27.15 -17.68
CA VAL A 196 -0.67 26.10 -18.64
C VAL A 196 -0.82 26.60 -20.07
N GLN A 197 -1.95 27.22 -20.42
CA GLN A 197 -2.19 27.77 -21.75
C GLN A 197 -1.14 28.82 -22.14
N LYS A 198 -0.76 29.71 -21.21
CA LYS A 198 0.31 30.69 -21.46
C LYS A 198 1.65 30.02 -21.72
N CYS A 199 2.01 28.99 -20.96
CA CYS A 199 3.23 28.22 -21.20
C CYS A 199 3.20 27.54 -22.57
N GLU A 200 2.10 26.87 -22.92
CA GLU A 200 1.94 26.16 -24.19
C GLU A 200 2.06 27.10 -25.40
N LEU A 201 1.47 28.30 -25.34
CA LEU A 201 1.62 29.32 -26.39
C LEU A 201 3.08 29.77 -26.55
N VAL A 202 3.80 29.96 -25.45
CA VAL A 202 5.23 30.33 -25.48
C VAL A 202 6.11 29.21 -26.08
N TYR A 203 5.73 27.94 -25.91
CA TYR A 203 6.44 26.81 -26.53
C TYR A 203 6.07 26.60 -28.00
N ALA A 204 4.85 26.94 -28.42
CA ALA A 204 4.42 26.87 -29.82
C ALA A 204 5.08 27.94 -30.71
N ASP A 205 5.42 29.11 -30.15
CA ASP A 205 6.07 30.21 -30.87
C ASP A 205 7.61 30.08 -30.97
N LYS A 206 8.22 29.01 -30.44
CA LYS A 206 9.65 28.75 -30.67
C LYS A 206 9.84 28.20 -32.09
N PRO A 207 10.54 28.91 -32.99
CA PRO A 207 10.85 28.36 -34.31
C PRO A 207 11.70 27.10 -34.11
N THR A 208 11.29 26.01 -34.77
CA THR A 208 12.08 24.80 -34.93
C THR A 208 13.36 25.20 -35.66
N SER A 209 14.42 25.53 -34.92
CA SER A 209 15.75 25.63 -35.50
C SER A 209 16.13 24.23 -35.95
N ALA A 210 15.88 23.95 -37.23
CA ALA A 210 16.34 22.78 -37.92
C ALA A 210 17.83 22.60 -37.63
N GLN A 211 18.19 21.50 -36.96
CA GLN A 211 19.57 21.04 -36.93
C GLN A 211 19.89 20.48 -38.32
N SER A 212 20.42 21.35 -39.17
CA SER A 212 21.23 20.96 -40.32
C SER A 212 22.68 20.84 -39.87
N SER A 213 23.21 19.62 -39.79
CA SER A 213 24.62 19.23 -39.97
C SER A 213 24.70 17.70 -39.96
#